data_AF-A0A1N7QJS7-F1
#
_entry.id   AF-A0A1N7QJS7-F1
#
_cell.length_a   1.000
_cell.length_b   1.000
_cell.length_c   1.000
_cell.angle_alpha   90.00
_cell.angle_beta   90.00
_cell.angle_gamma   90.00
#
_symmetry.space_group_name_H-M   'P 1'
#
loop_
_entity.id
_entity.type
_entity.pdbx_description
1 polymer ?
#
loop_
_entity_poly.entity_id
_entity_poly.type
_entity_poly.pdbx_seq_one_letter_code
_entity_poly.pdbx_strand_id
1 'polypeptide(L)'
;MWLCSPIVALHYSSQATESLVFYLYSDGTITKSELAPGKSDYTSTAMNPPSDMQVILSFPVLRREVLHVTEPFSRIDVYIGPGARIERTEIRHDFFARFTDPD
;
A
#
# COMPACT_ATOMS: atom_id res chain seq x y z
N MET A 1 -15.18 7.58 -12.37
CA MET A 1 -14.76 8.42 -11.23
C MET A 1 -15.02 7.60 -9.97
N TRP A 2 -13.94 7.17 -9.32
CA TRP A 2 -13.82 6.04 -8.38
C TRP A 2 -13.45 6.59 -6.98
N LEU A 3 -14.14 7.64 -6.55
CA LEU A 3 -13.68 8.54 -5.48
C LEU A 3 -13.72 7.97 -4.05
N CYS A 4 -14.16 6.71 -3.86
CA CYS A 4 -14.41 6.15 -2.52
C CYS A 4 -13.73 4.80 -2.25
N SER A 5 -13.08 4.18 -3.23
CA SER A 5 -12.41 2.89 -3.01
C SER A 5 -11.26 3.07 -2.01
N PRO A 6 -11.06 2.14 -1.05
CA PRO A 6 -9.92 2.21 -0.16
C PRO A 6 -8.60 2.21 -0.94
N ILE A 7 -7.57 2.84 -0.37
CA ILE A 7 -6.28 3.03 -1.04
C ILE A 7 -5.15 2.42 -0.21
N VAL A 8 -4.25 1.73 -0.87
CA VAL A 8 -2.91 1.42 -0.35
C VAL A 8 -1.94 2.38 -1.03
N ALA A 9 -1.43 3.33 -0.28
CA ALA A 9 -0.43 4.30 -0.69
C ALA A 9 0.96 3.80 -0.26
N LEU A 10 1.87 3.68 -1.22
CA LEU A 10 3.26 3.28 -0.96
C LEU A 10 4.13 4.51 -1.16
N HIS A 11 4.92 4.89 -0.17
CA HIS A 11 5.84 6.02 -0.22
C HIS A 11 7.27 5.51 -0.14
N TYR A 12 7.99 5.53 -1.27
CA TYR A 12 9.35 5.01 -1.31
C TYR A 12 10.38 6.12 -1.09
N SER A 13 11.33 5.86 -0.19
CA SER A 13 12.36 6.81 0.20
C SER A 13 13.12 7.35 -1.01
N SER A 14 13.34 8.67 -1.03
CA SER A 14 14.20 9.32 -2.02
C SER A 14 15.68 9.00 -1.84
N GLN A 15 16.06 8.38 -0.71
CA GLN A 15 17.42 7.92 -0.44
C GLN A 15 17.69 6.52 -1.01
N ALA A 16 16.69 5.85 -1.57
CA ALA A 16 16.88 4.57 -2.24
C ALA A 16 17.68 4.72 -3.54
N THR A 17 18.44 3.69 -3.89
CA THR A 17 19.29 3.65 -5.08
C THR A 17 18.73 2.79 -6.21
N GLU A 18 17.78 1.92 -5.89
CA GLU A 18 17.19 0.95 -6.81
C GLU A 18 15.67 1.02 -6.77
N SER A 19 15.03 0.75 -7.91
CA SER A 19 13.59 0.61 -7.98
C SER A 19 13.08 -0.51 -7.09
N LEU A 20 11.91 -0.27 -6.50
CA LEU A 20 11.20 -1.24 -5.69
C LEU A 20 10.15 -1.96 -6.53
N VAL A 21 10.32 -3.27 -6.74
CA VAL A 21 9.25 -4.12 -7.28
C VAL A 21 8.38 -4.62 -6.13
N PHE A 22 7.08 -4.39 -6.23
CA PHE A 22 6.13 -4.86 -5.23
C PHE A 22 4.98 -5.65 -5.85
N TYR A 23 4.38 -6.50 -5.01
CA TYR A 23 3.17 -7.24 -5.32
C TYR A 23 2.12 -6.90 -4.27
N LEU A 24 0.94 -6.50 -4.74
CA LEU A 24 -0.24 -6.28 -3.91
C LEU A 24 -1.27 -7.34 -4.25
N TYR A 25 -1.58 -8.21 -3.29
CA TYR A 25 -2.76 -9.07 -3.36
C TYR A 25 -3.91 -8.40 -2.63
N SER A 26 -5.06 -8.31 -3.27
CA SER A 26 -6.29 -7.75 -2.73
C SER A 26 -7.47 -8.35 -3.48
N ASP A 27 -8.47 -8.85 -2.75
CA ASP A 27 -9.74 -9.33 -3.33
C ASP A 27 -9.53 -10.34 -4.49
N GLY A 28 -8.68 -11.34 -4.27
CA GLY A 28 -8.37 -12.37 -5.27
C GLY A 28 -7.48 -11.91 -6.44
N THR A 29 -7.13 -10.63 -6.52
CA THR A 29 -6.32 -10.05 -7.60
C THR A 29 -4.90 -9.76 -7.13
N ILE A 30 -3.91 -10.07 -7.96
CA ILE A 30 -2.52 -9.67 -7.74
C ILE A 30 -2.15 -8.56 -8.72
N THR A 31 -1.78 -7.40 -8.19
CA THR A 31 -1.14 -6.32 -8.94
C THR A 31 0.36 -6.39 -8.70
N LYS A 32 1.13 -6.33 -9.79
CA LYS A 32 2.60 -6.15 -9.74
C LYS A 32 2.93 -4.78 -10.32
N SER A 33 3.76 -4.02 -9.62
CA SER A 33 4.24 -2.73 -10.12
C SER A 33 5.67 -2.47 -9.65
N GLU A 34 6.25 -1.39 -10.16
CA GLU A 34 7.59 -0.92 -9.85
C GLU A 34 7.53 0.55 -9.42
N LEU A 35 8.26 0.89 -8.36
CA LEU A 35 8.32 2.22 -7.79
C LEU A 35 9.75 2.74 -7.77
N ALA A 36 10.00 3.82 -8.50
CA ALA A 36 11.30 4.48 -8.50
C ALA A 36 11.57 5.20 -7.15
N PRO A 37 12.83 5.39 -6.75
CA PRO A 37 13.18 6.15 -5.55
C PRO A 37 12.48 7.52 -5.46
N GLY A 38 11.94 7.85 -4.29
CA GLY A 38 11.24 9.11 -4.04
C GLY A 38 9.84 9.21 -4.66
N LYS A 39 9.32 8.13 -5.27
CA LYS A 39 7.97 8.09 -5.83
C LYS A 39 6.99 7.45 -4.86
N SER A 40 5.71 7.76 -5.11
CA SER A 40 4.60 7.11 -4.43
C SER A 40 3.68 6.41 -5.44
N ASP A 41 3.14 5.28 -5.04
CA ASP A 41 2.09 4.55 -5.78
C ASP A 41 0.80 4.56 -4.98
N TYR A 42 -0.33 4.69 -5.67
CA TYR A 42 -1.65 4.74 -5.05
C TYR A 42 -2.54 3.70 -5.72
N THR A 43 -2.56 2.49 -5.15
CA THR A 43 -3.38 1.40 -5.68
C THR A 43 -4.70 1.34 -4.92
N SER A 44 -5.81 1.46 -5.65
CA SER A 44 -7.14 1.26 -5.08
C SER A 44 -7.44 -0.22 -4.87
N THR A 45 -8.10 -0.56 -3.77
CA THR A 45 -8.61 -1.91 -3.50
C THR A 45 -10.12 -2.00 -3.72
N ALA A 46 -10.70 -3.16 -3.46
CA ALA A 46 -12.13 -3.38 -3.57
C ALA A 46 -12.92 -2.42 -2.66
N MET A 47 -13.97 -1.81 -3.21
CA MET A 47 -14.79 -0.81 -2.49
C MET A 47 -15.48 -1.38 -1.24
N ASN A 48 -15.97 -2.62 -1.34
CA ASN A 48 -16.64 -3.34 -0.27
C ASN A 48 -15.84 -4.61 0.02
N PRO A 49 -14.72 -4.51 0.75
CA PRO A 49 -13.93 -5.68 1.04
C PRO A 49 -14.73 -6.63 1.93
N PRO A 50 -14.69 -7.95 1.68
CA PRO A 50 -15.30 -8.91 2.59
C PRO A 50 -14.63 -8.86 3.97
N SER A 51 -15.31 -9.34 5.02
CA SER A 51 -14.79 -9.28 6.39
C SER A 51 -13.51 -10.09 6.62
N ASP A 52 -13.18 -10.99 5.69
CA ASP A 52 -11.98 -11.82 5.65
C ASP A 52 -10.97 -11.37 4.58
N MET A 53 -11.15 -10.17 4.02
CA MET A 53 -10.23 -9.61 3.03
C MET A 53 -8.80 -9.59 3.56
N GLN A 54 -7.87 -10.05 2.74
CA GLN A 54 -6.44 -9.93 3.02
C GLN A 54 -5.81 -8.99 2.01
N VAL A 55 -5.17 -7.94 2.51
CA VAL A 55 -4.20 -7.19 1.72
C VAL A 55 -2.82 -7.69 2.06
N ILE A 56 -2.09 -8.16 1.04
CA ILE A 56 -0.74 -8.66 1.18
C ILE A 56 0.18 -7.84 0.28
N LEU A 57 1.09 -7.10 0.89
CA LEU A 57 2.13 -6.34 0.19
C LEU A 57 3.48 -7.02 0.39
N SER A 58 4.21 -7.31 -0.69
CA SER A 58 5.53 -7.96 -0.60
C SER A 58 6.60 -7.36 -1.51
N PHE A 59 7.87 -7.43 -1.07
CA PHE A 59 9.05 -6.87 -1.75
C PHE A 59 10.15 -7.90 -2.09
N PRO A 60 9.81 -8.97 -2.82
CA PRO A 60 10.57 -10.21 -2.84
C PRO A 60 12.02 -10.11 -3.35
N VAL A 61 12.35 -9.07 -4.13
CA VAL A 61 13.69 -8.89 -4.71
C VAL A 61 14.69 -8.38 -3.67
N LEU A 62 14.25 -7.52 -2.76
CA LEU A 62 15.14 -6.83 -1.82
C LEU A 62 14.98 -7.34 -0.37
N ARG A 63 13.74 -7.61 0.08
CA ARG A 63 13.43 -8.21 1.39
C ARG A 63 12.10 -8.97 1.39
N ARG A 64 12.05 -10.13 2.04
CA ARG A 64 10.78 -10.85 2.30
C ARG A 64 10.00 -10.19 3.44
N GLU A 65 9.65 -8.92 3.27
CA GLU A 65 8.69 -8.26 4.16
C GLU A 65 7.30 -8.39 3.58
N VAL A 66 6.34 -8.63 4.48
CA VAL A 66 4.94 -8.81 4.12
C VAL A 66 4.07 -8.03 5.09
N LEU A 67 3.27 -7.10 4.59
CA LEU A 67 2.22 -6.46 5.37
C LEU A 67 0.91 -7.22 5.15
N HIS A 68 0.30 -7.67 6.25
CA HIS A 68 -1.02 -8.28 6.27
C HIS A 68 -2.03 -7.34 6.89
N VAL A 69 -3.14 -7.11 6.21
CA VAL A 69 -4.26 -6.31 6.71
C VAL A 69 -5.53 -7.12 6.56
N THR A 70 -6.23 -7.33 7.66
CA THR A 70 -7.42 -8.20 7.76
C THR A 70 -8.69 -7.46 8.15
N GLU A 71 -8.58 -6.19 8.54
CA GLU A 71 -9.71 -5.35 8.92
C GLU A 71 -10.02 -4.34 7.80
N PRO A 72 -11.30 -3.93 7.62
CA PRO A 72 -11.65 -2.86 6.70
C PRO A 72 -10.91 -1.55 7.01
N PHE A 73 -10.47 -0.87 5.95
CA PHE A 73 -9.76 0.40 6.04
C PHE A 73 -10.24 1.39 4.96
N SER A 74 -9.88 2.65 5.13
CA SER A 74 -10.11 3.71 4.13
C SER A 74 -8.83 4.06 3.36
N ARG A 75 -7.69 4.11 4.06
CA ARG A 75 -6.37 4.36 3.49
C ARG A 75 -5.31 3.69 4.35
N ILE A 76 -4.27 3.18 3.69
CA ILE A 76 -3.06 2.69 4.33
C ILE A 76 -1.89 3.41 3.69
N ASP A 77 -1.07 4.07 4.50
CA ASP A 77 0.17 4.70 4.08
C ASP A 77 1.34 3.84 4.55
N VAL A 78 2.10 3.29 3.60
CA VAL A 78 3.27 2.45 3.86
C VAL A 78 4.52 3.23 3.46
N TYR A 79 5.34 3.58 4.43
CA TYR A 79 6.59 4.30 4.22
C TYR A 79 7.74 3.30 4.15
N ILE A 80 8.43 3.31 3.02
CA ILE A 80 9.42 2.30 2.66
C ILE A 80 10.79 2.98 2.59
N GLY A 81 11.67 2.57 3.49
CA GLY A 81 13.03 3.08 3.64
C GLY A 81 14.00 2.65 2.54
N PRO A 82 15.21 3.21 2.51
CA PRO A 82 16.28 2.72 1.65
C PRO A 82 16.56 1.24 1.96
N GLY A 83 16.56 0.40 0.92
CA GLY A 83 16.71 -1.06 1.06
C GLY A 83 15.40 -1.84 1.19
N ALA A 84 14.28 -1.25 0.75
CA ALA A 84 12.97 -1.91 0.67
C ALA A 84 12.44 -2.45 2.01
N ARG A 85 12.71 -1.70 3.09
CA ARG A 85 12.22 -2.01 4.42
C ARG A 85 11.00 -1.15 4.74
N ILE A 86 9.94 -1.76 5.26
CA ILE A 86 8.83 -1.01 5.84
C ILE A 86 9.34 -0.34 7.11
N GLU A 87 9.39 0.98 7.11
CA GLU A 87 9.81 1.78 8.26
C GLU A 87 8.63 2.21 9.11
N ARG A 88 7.48 2.45 8.46
CA ARG A 88 6.25 2.88 9.12
C ARG A 88 5.03 2.48 8.29
N THR A 89 3.96 2.13 9.00
CA THR A 89 2.63 1.93 8.42
C THR A 89 1.62 2.76 9.21
N GLU A 90 0.79 3.52 8.52
CA GLU A 90 -0.33 4.26 9.10
C GLU A 90 -1.63 3.74 8.48
N ILE A 91 -2.56 3.25 9.31
CA ILE A 91 -3.84 2.71 8.85
C ILE A 91 -4.95 3.66 9.31
N ARG A 92 -5.76 4.11 8.36
CA ARG A 92 -6.91 4.98 8.61
C ARG A 92 -8.19 4.20 8.40
N HIS A 93 -8.95 4.00 9.47
CA HIS A 93 -10.18 3.20 9.44
C HIS A 93 -11.45 4.03 9.17
N ASP A 94 -11.42 5.33 9.47
CA ASP A 94 -12.59 6.19 9.28
C ASP A 94 -12.92 6.35 7.80
N PHE A 95 -14.16 6.02 7.43
CA PHE A 95 -14.64 6.08 6.05
C PHE A 95 -14.40 7.45 5.39
N PHE A 96 -14.45 8.54 6.16
CA PHE A 96 -14.20 9.89 5.64
C PHE A 96 -12.75 10.37 5.74
N ALA A 97 -11.85 9.65 6.44
CA ALA A 97 -10.44 10.05 6.56
C ALA A 97 -9.70 10.09 5.22
N ARG A 98 -10.22 9.43 4.18
CA ARG A 98 -9.73 9.51 2.80
C ARG A 98 -10.03 10.83 2.08
N PHE A 99 -10.84 11.72 2.67
CA PHE A 99 -11.17 13.04 2.10
C PHE A 99 -10.56 14.21 2.86
N THR A 100 -10.04 13.99 4.07
CA THR A 100 -9.62 15.08 4.99
C THR A 100 -8.11 15.26 5.13
N ASP A 101 -7.30 14.29 4.71
CA ASP A 101 -5.84 14.39 4.66
C ASP A 101 -5.32 13.69 3.39
N PRO A 102 -5.27 14.39 2.24
CA PRO A 102 -4.80 13.82 0.98
C PRO A 102 -3.27 13.80 0.82
N ASP A 103 -2.52 14.39 1.75
CA ASP A 103 -1.06 14.50 1.66
C ASP A 103 -0.32 13.18 1.96
#